data_AF-A0A7S1FFA0-F1
#
_entry.id   AF-A0A7S1FFA0-F1
#
_cell.length_a   1.000
_cell.length_b   1.000
_cell.length_c   1.000
_cell.angle_alpha   90.00
_cell.angle_beta   90.00
_cell.angle_gamma   90.00
#
_symmetry.space_group_name_H-M   'P 1'
#
loop_
_entity.id
_entity.type
_entity.pdbx_description
1 polymer ?
#
loop_
_entity_poly.entity_id
_entity_poly.type
_entity_poly.pdbx_seq_one_letter_code
_entity_poly.pdbx_strand_id
1 'polypeptide(L)'
;SESDIAETLVKCGLDRRLVLAASMRQGAHRGRGLLYDAELRNRNVQKLIAPIMFLWCPEPEAWDREENTEEVFFVDAGHGVEENPDAPMCPTRCLWIWVHPSAESDTHASLSHAADMVVREDAFARNVSASCQVKRIELTWLSGAGLFELTGPRSIEVLGRTLPLADSNNSSAHIWREITTSSRAKVPPAGAVLALDLNAELLNSCVTRGAGGAVKSSSHPWVGKWPEHASAGSSLWEALRGLTTSGATVSGRLSVLVIFRDSDSLGGVDVVLPIGAAKKIWLRCVFASARILGVSDRHALHTEAGLHDFPFDFPETLAGDAVASSEASLSIEKYAKRPPA
;
A
#
# COMPACT_ATOMS: atom_id res chain seq x y z
N SER A 1 10.18 -12.93 -9.19
CA SER A 1 10.65 -11.74 -9.95
C SER A 1 9.51 -10.72 -10.07
N GLU A 2 9.76 -9.49 -10.57
CA GLU A 2 8.69 -8.51 -10.87
C GLU A 2 7.61 -9.09 -11.80
N SER A 3 8.04 -9.76 -12.87
CA SER A 3 7.13 -10.36 -13.85
C SER A 3 6.27 -11.46 -13.22
N ASP A 4 6.84 -12.30 -12.35
CA ASP A 4 6.09 -13.38 -11.70
C ASP A 4 4.98 -12.80 -10.80
N ILE A 5 5.29 -11.76 -10.00
CA ILE A 5 4.31 -11.08 -9.14
C ILE A 5 3.20 -10.45 -9.99
N ALA A 6 3.56 -9.76 -11.07
CA ALA A 6 2.58 -9.13 -11.95
C ALA A 6 1.67 -10.17 -12.63
N GLU A 7 2.22 -11.29 -13.08
CA GLU A 7 1.43 -12.38 -13.69
C GLU A 7 0.46 -13.00 -12.68
N THR A 8 0.88 -13.21 -11.43
CA THR A 8 0.00 -13.68 -10.35
C THR A 8 -1.18 -12.75 -10.15
N LEU A 9 -0.95 -11.43 -10.08
CA LEU A 9 -2.04 -10.45 -9.97
C LEU A 9 -2.95 -10.41 -11.19
N VAL A 10 -2.37 -10.56 -12.39
CA VAL A 10 -3.13 -10.62 -13.65
C VAL A 10 -4.04 -11.83 -13.69
N LYS A 11 -3.60 -13.00 -13.18
CA LYS A 11 -4.45 -14.19 -13.04
C LYS A 11 -5.61 -13.95 -12.07
N CYS A 12 -5.42 -13.14 -11.03
CA CYS A 12 -6.48 -12.68 -10.13
C CYS A 12 -7.30 -11.49 -10.67
N GLY A 13 -7.15 -11.11 -11.94
CA GLY A 13 -8.02 -10.15 -12.61
C GLY A 13 -7.54 -8.70 -12.64
N LEU A 14 -6.34 -8.40 -12.14
CA LEU A 14 -5.77 -7.04 -12.25
C LEU A 14 -5.27 -6.76 -13.67
N ASP A 15 -5.34 -5.51 -14.10
CA ASP A 15 -4.76 -5.08 -15.38
C ASP A 15 -3.23 -5.05 -15.29
N ARG A 16 -2.57 -5.81 -16.18
CA ARG A 16 -1.11 -5.86 -16.30
C ARG A 16 -0.49 -4.47 -16.48
N ARG A 17 -1.10 -3.61 -17.29
CA ARG A 17 -0.61 -2.26 -17.59
C ARG A 17 -0.62 -1.39 -16.34
N LEU A 18 -1.65 -1.54 -15.51
CA LEU A 18 -1.75 -0.83 -14.24
C LEU A 18 -0.68 -1.32 -13.26
N VAL A 19 -0.53 -2.64 -13.09
CA VAL A 19 0.43 -3.23 -12.15
C VAL A 19 1.89 -2.89 -12.53
N LEU A 20 2.21 -2.85 -13.82
CA LEU A 20 3.55 -2.58 -14.34
C LEU A 20 3.80 -1.11 -14.73
N ALA A 21 2.86 -0.20 -14.47
CA ALA A 21 3.05 1.22 -14.74
C ALA A 21 4.30 1.74 -14.01
N ALA A 22 5.14 2.54 -14.68
CA ALA A 22 6.44 2.98 -14.15
C ALA A 22 6.32 3.66 -12.76
N SER A 23 5.35 4.56 -12.60
CA SER A 23 5.08 5.26 -11.34
C SER A 23 4.62 4.31 -10.21
N MET A 24 3.92 3.23 -10.55
CA MET A 24 3.55 2.20 -9.58
C MET A 24 4.76 1.39 -9.18
N ARG A 25 5.58 0.94 -10.15
CA ARG A 25 6.76 0.08 -9.91
C ARG A 25 7.84 0.74 -9.06
N GLN A 26 7.98 2.05 -9.16
CA GLN A 26 8.89 2.84 -8.32
C GLN A 26 8.30 3.16 -6.93
N GLY A 27 7.06 2.74 -6.65
CA GLY A 27 6.36 3.01 -5.39
C GLY A 27 5.85 4.44 -5.25
N ALA A 28 5.96 5.27 -6.29
CA ALA A 28 5.52 6.66 -6.28
C ALA A 28 3.98 6.80 -6.21
N HIS A 29 3.26 5.79 -6.68
CA HIS A 29 1.80 5.71 -6.59
C HIS A 29 1.37 4.33 -6.06
N ARG A 30 0.26 4.32 -5.32
CA ARG A 30 -0.48 3.09 -5.03
C ARG A 30 -1.43 2.74 -6.18
N GLY A 31 -1.60 1.44 -6.39
CA GLY A 31 -2.65 0.91 -7.24
C GLY A 31 -3.91 0.55 -6.46
N ARG A 32 -5.03 0.53 -7.16
CA ARG A 32 -6.32 0.00 -6.69
C ARG A 32 -6.86 -0.94 -7.75
N GLY A 33 -7.54 -2.00 -7.33
CA GLY A 33 -8.14 -2.96 -8.24
C GLY A 33 -9.16 -3.84 -7.56
N LEU A 34 -9.85 -4.64 -8.35
CA LEU A 34 -10.75 -5.68 -7.88
C LEU A 34 -10.03 -7.02 -8.02
N LEU A 35 -9.99 -7.79 -6.94
CA LEU A 35 -9.40 -9.13 -6.92
C LEU A 35 -10.49 -10.16 -7.19
N TYR A 36 -10.23 -11.06 -8.13
CA TYR A 36 -11.08 -12.17 -8.50
C TYR A 36 -10.45 -13.51 -8.10
N ASP A 37 -11.28 -14.52 -7.99
CA ASP A 37 -10.87 -15.91 -7.78
C ASP A 37 -10.12 -16.44 -9.00
N ALA A 38 -8.84 -16.78 -8.83
CA ALA A 38 -7.97 -17.22 -9.91
C ALA A 38 -8.36 -18.60 -10.47
N GLU A 39 -8.82 -19.52 -9.61
CA GLU A 39 -9.22 -20.86 -10.03
C GLU A 39 -10.48 -20.79 -10.91
N LEU A 40 -11.49 -20.07 -10.44
CA LEU A 40 -12.75 -19.92 -11.17
C LEU A 40 -12.57 -19.11 -12.46
N ARG A 41 -11.69 -18.10 -12.43
CA ARG A 41 -11.39 -17.30 -13.62
C ARG A 41 -10.72 -18.12 -14.71
N ASN A 42 -9.88 -19.10 -14.36
CA ASN A 42 -9.32 -20.06 -15.34
C ASN A 42 -10.42 -20.92 -16.00
N ARG A 43 -11.58 -21.06 -15.36
CA ARG A 43 -12.78 -21.73 -15.90
C ARG A 43 -13.76 -20.75 -16.57
N ASN A 44 -13.33 -19.53 -16.86
CA ASN A 44 -14.14 -18.44 -17.41
C ASN A 44 -15.31 -18.01 -16.50
N VAL A 45 -15.21 -18.23 -15.20
CA VAL A 45 -16.18 -17.77 -14.20
C VAL A 45 -15.60 -16.58 -13.45
N GLN A 46 -16.27 -15.44 -13.51
CA GLN A 46 -15.86 -14.25 -12.76
C GLN A 46 -16.51 -14.28 -11.38
N LYS A 47 -15.71 -14.58 -10.35
CA LYS A 47 -16.12 -14.45 -8.95
C LYS A 47 -15.28 -13.37 -8.28
N LEU A 48 -15.93 -12.27 -7.91
CA LEU A 48 -15.27 -11.18 -7.18
C LEU A 48 -14.98 -11.62 -5.74
N ILE A 49 -13.79 -11.30 -5.25
CA ILE A 49 -13.38 -11.53 -3.86
C ILE A 49 -13.51 -10.23 -3.07
N ALA A 50 -12.74 -9.21 -3.45
CA ALA A 50 -12.72 -7.93 -2.75
C ALA A 50 -12.01 -6.83 -3.58
N PRO A 51 -12.30 -5.55 -3.30
CA PRO A 51 -11.41 -4.47 -3.68
C PRO A 51 -10.10 -4.57 -2.90
N ILE A 52 -8.98 -4.33 -3.58
CA ILE A 52 -7.65 -4.31 -2.99
C ILE A 52 -6.92 -3.01 -3.32
N MET A 53 -5.98 -2.67 -2.46
CA MET A 53 -4.95 -1.67 -2.75
C MET A 53 -3.61 -2.36 -2.81
N PHE A 54 -2.70 -1.87 -3.65
CA PHE A 54 -1.35 -2.42 -3.72
C PHE A 54 -0.30 -1.33 -3.87
N LEU A 55 0.92 -1.61 -3.41
CA LEU A 55 2.05 -0.69 -3.50
C LEU A 55 3.33 -1.48 -3.70
N TRP A 56 4.12 -1.10 -4.71
CA TRP A 56 5.45 -1.69 -4.89
C TRP A 56 6.45 -1.08 -3.93
N CYS A 57 7.31 -1.94 -3.41
CA CYS A 57 8.55 -1.48 -2.81
C CYS A 57 9.39 -0.84 -3.93
N PRO A 58 9.84 0.42 -3.76
CA PRO A 58 10.76 1.06 -4.69
C PRO A 58 12.01 0.20 -4.88
N GLU A 59 12.53 0.19 -6.09
CA GLU A 59 13.84 -0.40 -6.35
C GLU A 59 14.90 0.49 -5.67
N PRO A 60 15.87 -0.07 -4.92
CA PRO A 60 16.97 0.73 -4.41
C PRO A 60 17.69 1.34 -5.62
N GLU A 61 17.85 2.67 -5.62
CA GLU A 61 18.62 3.34 -6.66
C GLU A 61 20.00 2.69 -6.71
N ALA A 62 20.40 2.21 -7.89
CA ALA A 62 21.72 1.64 -8.14
C ALA A 62 22.77 2.76 -8.07
N TRP A 63 23.04 3.29 -6.87
CA TRP A 63 24.01 4.36 -6.67
C TRP A 63 25.48 3.92 -6.72
N ASP A 64 25.77 2.67 -7.10
CA ASP A 64 27.14 2.17 -7.32
C ASP A 64 27.31 1.50 -8.70
N ARG A 65 26.61 1.97 -9.74
CA ARG A 65 27.01 1.69 -11.14
C ARG A 65 27.58 2.96 -11.77
N GLU A 66 28.63 3.52 -11.17
CA GLU A 66 29.55 4.39 -11.91
C GLU A 66 30.14 3.57 -13.06
N GLU A 67 29.80 3.98 -14.28
CA GLU A 67 30.61 3.93 -15.51
C GLU A 67 31.80 2.97 -15.54
N ASN A 68 31.59 1.65 -15.55
CA ASN A 68 32.54 0.73 -16.19
C ASN A 68 31.99 -0.67 -16.47
N THR A 69 30.94 -0.78 -17.28
CA THR A 69 30.63 -2.05 -17.93
C THR A 69 30.61 -1.83 -19.43
N GLU A 70 31.74 -2.15 -20.06
CA GLU A 70 31.76 -2.52 -21.47
C GLU A 70 30.63 -3.52 -21.72
N GLU A 71 29.81 -3.26 -22.74
CA GLU A 71 28.74 -4.16 -23.16
C GLU A 71 29.35 -5.51 -23.56
N VAL A 72 29.38 -6.46 -22.63
CA VAL A 72 29.69 -7.85 -22.96
C VAL A 72 28.44 -8.45 -23.58
N PHE A 73 28.39 -8.42 -24.91
CA PHE A 73 27.44 -9.21 -25.70
C PHE A 73 27.68 -10.69 -25.40
N PHE A 74 26.79 -11.29 -24.60
CA PHE A 74 26.73 -12.75 -24.47
C PHE A 74 26.17 -13.33 -25.77
N VAL A 75 27.06 -13.79 -26.65
CA VAL A 75 26.70 -14.71 -27.73
C VAL A 75 26.59 -16.09 -27.09
N ASP A 76 25.36 -16.60 -27.03
CA ASP A 76 25.04 -17.91 -26.45
C ASP A 76 25.65 -19.02 -27.30
N ALA A 77 26.78 -19.55 -26.84
CA ALA A 77 27.48 -20.69 -27.43
C ALA A 77 27.49 -21.85 -26.44
N GLY A 78 26.31 -22.41 -26.14
CA GLY A 78 26.07 -23.85 -26.04
C GLY A 78 27.03 -24.73 -25.24
N HIS A 79 27.69 -24.22 -24.19
CA HIS A 79 28.50 -25.02 -23.27
C HIS A 79 28.11 -24.69 -21.83
N GLY A 80 27.87 -25.76 -21.06
CA GLY A 80 27.31 -25.71 -19.71
C GLY A 80 28.04 -24.70 -18.84
N VAL A 81 27.32 -23.67 -18.42
CA VAL A 81 27.80 -22.62 -17.53
C VAL A 81 27.81 -23.19 -16.12
N GLU A 82 29.00 -23.40 -15.56
CA GLU A 82 29.15 -23.51 -14.11
C GLU A 82 28.63 -22.21 -13.49
N GLU A 83 27.67 -22.32 -12.57
CA GLU A 83 27.05 -21.18 -11.90
C GLU A 83 28.13 -20.35 -11.19
N ASN A 84 28.37 -19.13 -11.66
CA ASN A 84 29.27 -18.19 -11.00
C ASN A 84 28.63 -17.77 -9.66
N PRO A 85 29.21 -18.11 -8.50
CA PRO A 85 28.64 -17.80 -7.18
C PRO A 85 28.61 -16.28 -6.87
N ASP A 86 29.31 -15.46 -7.66
CA ASP A 86 29.38 -14.00 -7.51
C ASP A 86 28.49 -13.23 -8.50
N ALA A 87 27.61 -13.91 -9.25
CA ALA A 87 26.60 -13.22 -10.05
C ALA A 87 25.67 -12.41 -9.12
N PRO A 88 25.44 -11.09 -9.35
CA PRO A 88 24.61 -10.28 -8.49
C PRO A 88 23.20 -10.89 -8.43
N MET A 89 22.83 -11.39 -7.26
CA MET A 89 21.50 -11.93 -6.96
C MET A 89 20.43 -10.97 -7.51
N CYS A 90 19.59 -11.45 -8.44
CA CYS A 90 18.46 -10.68 -8.93
C CYS A 90 17.67 -10.12 -7.74
N PRO A 91 17.46 -8.79 -7.66
CA PRO A 91 16.83 -8.20 -6.49
C PRO A 91 15.41 -8.75 -6.31
N THR A 92 15.13 -9.33 -5.14
CA THR A 92 13.79 -9.78 -4.77
C THR A 92 12.86 -8.58 -4.71
N ARG A 93 11.95 -8.47 -5.68
CA ARG A 93 10.92 -7.43 -5.68
C ARG A 93 9.83 -7.76 -4.68
N CYS A 94 9.32 -6.71 -4.03
CA CYS A 94 8.31 -6.81 -2.99
C CYS A 94 7.12 -5.91 -3.34
N LEU A 95 5.93 -6.39 -3.05
CA LEU A 95 4.67 -5.69 -3.23
C LEU A 95 3.82 -5.90 -1.97
N TRP A 96 3.26 -4.84 -1.42
CA TRP A 96 2.23 -4.95 -0.39
C TRP A 96 0.83 -4.92 -1.01
N ILE A 97 -0.06 -5.71 -0.44
CA ILE A 97 -1.48 -5.76 -0.80
C ILE A 97 -2.27 -5.53 0.48
N TRP A 98 -3.21 -4.58 0.45
CA TRP A 98 -4.20 -4.38 1.49
C TRP A 98 -5.54 -4.93 1.02
N VAL A 99 -6.15 -5.73 1.88
CA VAL A 99 -7.47 -6.30 1.71
C VAL A 99 -8.23 -6.23 3.03
N HIS A 100 -9.55 -6.15 2.95
CA HIS A 100 -10.39 -6.15 4.14
C HIS A 100 -10.36 -7.54 4.84
N PRO A 101 -10.36 -7.62 6.18
CA PRO A 101 -10.24 -8.88 6.91
C PRO A 101 -11.30 -9.93 6.56
N SER A 102 -12.53 -9.52 6.23
CA SER A 102 -13.58 -10.48 5.83
C SER A 102 -13.32 -11.20 4.51
N ALA A 103 -12.35 -10.74 3.70
CA ALA A 103 -11.93 -11.38 2.45
C ALA A 103 -10.49 -11.92 2.52
N GLU A 104 -9.90 -11.96 3.71
CA GLU A 104 -8.51 -12.36 3.93
C GLU A 104 -8.23 -13.78 3.41
N SER A 105 -9.02 -14.75 3.87
CA SER A 105 -8.86 -16.17 3.53
C SER A 105 -8.98 -16.41 2.03
N ASP A 106 -10.03 -15.86 1.41
CA ASP A 106 -10.30 -16.01 -0.02
C ASP A 106 -9.20 -15.37 -0.87
N THR A 107 -8.72 -14.19 -0.46
CA THR A 107 -7.63 -13.47 -1.13
C THR A 107 -6.34 -14.27 -1.08
N HIS A 108 -5.96 -14.77 0.10
CA HIS A 108 -4.75 -15.55 0.26
C HIS A 108 -4.79 -16.86 -0.53
N ALA A 109 -5.94 -17.56 -0.51
CA ALA A 109 -6.14 -18.78 -1.28
C ALA A 109 -6.02 -18.52 -2.79
N SER A 110 -6.69 -17.48 -3.30
CA SER A 110 -6.67 -17.10 -4.71
C SER A 110 -5.27 -16.70 -5.18
N LEU A 111 -4.57 -15.85 -4.42
CA LEU A 111 -3.20 -15.42 -4.75
C LEU A 111 -2.20 -16.57 -4.69
N SER A 112 -2.33 -17.47 -3.70
CA SER A 112 -1.48 -18.67 -3.61
C SER A 112 -1.70 -19.60 -4.79
N HIS A 113 -2.96 -19.83 -5.16
CA HIS A 113 -3.30 -20.63 -6.34
C HIS A 113 -2.76 -20.02 -7.63
N ALA A 114 -2.94 -18.71 -7.81
CA ALA A 114 -2.41 -17.98 -8.96
C ALA A 114 -0.87 -18.05 -9.02
N ALA A 115 -0.17 -17.94 -7.89
CA ALA A 115 1.28 -18.09 -7.83
C ALA A 115 1.73 -19.49 -8.28
N ASP A 116 1.05 -20.54 -7.81
CA ASP A 116 1.33 -21.92 -8.24
C ASP A 116 1.08 -22.12 -9.74
N MET A 117 0.03 -21.51 -10.29
CA MET A 117 -0.25 -21.56 -11.73
C MET A 117 0.88 -20.94 -12.55
N VAL A 118 1.39 -19.78 -12.15
CA VAL A 118 2.52 -19.10 -12.83
C VAL A 118 3.76 -20.00 -12.85
N VAL A 119 4.08 -20.64 -11.72
CA VAL A 119 5.25 -21.53 -11.61
C VAL A 119 5.06 -22.77 -12.50
N ARG A 120 3.86 -23.36 -12.55
CA ARG A 120 3.56 -24.53 -13.38
C ARG A 120 3.64 -24.22 -14.88
N GLU A 121 3.10 -23.08 -15.31
CA GLU A 121 3.12 -22.66 -16.71
C GLU A 121 4.54 -22.36 -17.21
N ASP A 122 5.39 -21.72 -16.39
CA ASP A 122 6.80 -21.47 -16.73
C ASP A 122 7.59 -22.79 -16.78
N ALA A 123 7.34 -23.73 -15.86
CA ALA A 123 7.97 -25.05 -15.88
C ALA A 123 7.59 -25.86 -17.12
N PHE A 124 6.30 -25.82 -17.51
CA PHE A 124 5.81 -26.44 -18.75
C PHE A 124 6.48 -25.82 -19.98
N ALA A 125 6.56 -24.49 -20.05
CA ALA A 125 7.22 -23.79 -21.17
C ALA A 125 8.72 -24.14 -21.29
N ARG A 126 9.39 -24.46 -20.18
CA ARG A 126 10.82 -24.80 -20.15
C ARG A 126 11.13 -26.31 -20.26
N ASN A 127 10.11 -27.18 -20.40
CA ASN A 127 10.27 -28.65 -20.37
C ASN A 127 11.01 -29.17 -19.12
N VAL A 128 10.83 -28.52 -17.97
CA VAL A 128 11.47 -28.90 -16.71
C VAL A 128 10.50 -29.72 -15.86
N SER A 129 10.94 -30.88 -15.34
CA SER A 129 10.14 -31.72 -14.44
C SER A 129 9.68 -30.93 -13.20
N ALA A 130 8.41 -31.11 -12.81
CA ALA A 130 7.81 -30.41 -11.67
C ALA A 130 8.52 -30.65 -10.31
N SER A 131 9.41 -31.64 -10.23
CA SER A 131 10.11 -32.04 -9.00
C SER A 131 11.30 -31.15 -8.60
N CYS A 132 11.73 -30.19 -9.43
CA CYS A 132 12.84 -29.26 -9.14
C CYS A 132 12.38 -27.79 -8.97
N GLN A 133 11.11 -27.55 -8.64
CA GLN A 133 10.54 -26.21 -8.51
C GLN A 133 11.06 -25.49 -7.26
N VAL A 134 11.89 -24.45 -7.47
CA VAL A 134 12.18 -23.43 -6.44
C VAL A 134 10.95 -22.53 -6.31
N LYS A 135 10.47 -22.29 -5.09
CA LYS A 135 9.35 -21.37 -4.83
C LYS A 135 9.75 -19.94 -5.24
N ARG A 136 9.19 -19.44 -6.35
CA ARG A 136 9.55 -18.12 -6.94
C ARG A 136 8.77 -16.93 -6.38
N ILE A 137 7.66 -17.21 -5.71
CA ILE A 137 6.78 -16.21 -5.09
C ILE A 137 6.51 -16.64 -3.66
N GLU A 138 6.73 -15.72 -2.73
CA GLU A 138 6.42 -15.90 -1.33
C GLU A 138 5.29 -14.94 -0.94
N LEU A 139 4.24 -15.49 -0.35
CA LEU A 139 3.15 -14.72 0.25
C LEU A 139 3.33 -14.76 1.76
N THR A 140 3.44 -13.59 2.37
CA THR A 140 3.62 -13.44 3.80
C THR A 140 2.63 -12.44 4.36
N TRP A 141 2.12 -12.74 5.55
CA TRP A 141 1.29 -11.81 6.29
C TRP A 141 2.16 -10.75 6.95
N LEU A 142 1.83 -9.49 6.68
CA LEU A 142 2.51 -8.37 7.29
C LEU A 142 1.87 -8.06 8.64
N SER A 143 2.59 -8.35 9.72
CA SER A 143 2.19 -7.94 11.07
C SER A 143 2.92 -6.66 11.49
N GLY A 144 2.37 -5.94 12.47
CA GLY A 144 3.03 -4.79 13.06
C GLY A 144 2.98 -3.50 12.23
N ALA A 145 2.18 -3.46 11.17
CA ALA A 145 1.81 -2.24 10.46
C ALA A 145 0.46 -1.71 10.96
N GLY A 146 0.28 -0.39 10.93
CA GLY A 146 -0.99 0.30 11.15
C GLY A 146 -1.31 1.22 9.97
N LEU A 147 -2.60 1.38 9.70
CA LEU A 147 -3.13 2.28 8.67
C LEU A 147 -4.11 3.26 9.33
N PHE A 148 -3.93 4.55 9.10
CA PHE A 148 -4.90 5.58 9.47
C PHE A 148 -5.48 6.24 8.25
N GLU A 149 -6.81 6.26 8.16
CA GLU A 149 -7.54 7.04 7.18
C GLU A 149 -7.94 8.39 7.79
N LEU A 150 -7.37 9.48 7.30
CA LEU A 150 -7.76 10.84 7.67
C LEU A 150 -8.56 11.45 6.53
N THR A 151 -9.84 11.69 6.78
CA THR A 151 -10.81 12.15 5.79
C THR A 151 -11.18 13.62 5.98
N GLY A 152 -11.38 14.32 4.87
CA GLY A 152 -11.99 15.64 4.83
C GLY A 152 -11.02 16.75 4.40
N PRO A 153 -11.55 17.98 4.18
CA PRO A 153 -10.83 19.07 3.51
C PRO A 153 -9.66 19.66 4.32
N ARG A 154 -9.57 19.35 5.62
CA ARG A 154 -8.48 19.79 6.52
C ARG A 154 -7.60 18.63 6.99
N SER A 155 -7.79 17.42 6.47
CA SER A 155 -7.03 16.22 6.87
C SER A 155 -5.52 16.42 6.71
N ILE A 156 -5.08 16.91 5.56
CA ILE A 156 -3.66 17.22 5.27
C ILE A 156 -3.12 18.30 6.23
N GLU A 157 -3.90 19.36 6.46
CA GLU A 157 -3.54 20.47 7.35
C GLU A 157 -3.37 20.00 8.80
N VAL A 158 -4.28 19.15 9.27
CA VAL A 158 -4.21 18.51 10.60
C VAL A 158 -2.98 17.62 10.67
N LEU A 159 -2.76 16.75 9.68
CA LEU A 159 -1.61 15.85 9.66
C LEU A 159 -0.28 16.61 9.62
N GLY A 160 -0.21 17.70 8.86
CA GLY A 160 0.98 18.56 8.76
C GLY A 160 1.41 19.16 10.09
N ARG A 161 0.46 19.43 11.00
CA ARG A 161 0.75 19.94 12.36
C ARG A 161 1.10 18.83 13.34
N THR A 162 0.68 17.59 13.07
CA THR A 162 0.82 16.48 14.01
C THR A 162 2.05 15.64 13.77
N LEU A 163 2.60 15.61 12.56
CA LEU A 163 3.80 14.84 12.24
C LEU A 163 5.09 15.62 12.56
N PRO A 164 5.92 15.17 13.53
CA PRO A 164 7.20 15.80 13.82
C PRO A 164 8.26 15.27 12.86
N LEU A 165 8.54 15.95 11.76
CA LEU A 165 9.58 15.53 10.80
C LEU A 165 10.97 15.50 11.44
N ALA A 166 11.76 14.46 11.16
CA ALA A 166 13.13 14.28 11.67
C ALA A 166 14.14 15.20 10.99
N ASP A 167 14.16 15.20 9.65
CA ASP A 167 15.14 15.95 8.87
C ASP A 167 14.48 17.08 8.08
N SER A 168 15.08 18.28 8.14
CA SER A 168 14.59 19.40 7.36
C SER A 168 14.97 19.37 5.89
N ASN A 169 16.01 18.63 5.54
CA ASN A 169 16.68 18.74 4.24
C ASN A 169 16.37 17.57 3.28
N ASN A 170 15.54 16.60 3.69
CA ASN A 170 15.08 15.54 2.78
C ASN A 170 14.08 16.14 1.76
N SER A 171 14.24 15.79 0.47
CA SER A 171 13.32 16.16 -0.61
C SER A 171 11.86 15.90 -0.26
N SER A 172 11.55 14.73 0.31
CA SER A 172 10.18 14.38 0.71
C SER A 172 9.64 15.26 1.85
N ALA A 173 10.50 15.69 2.77
CA ALA A 173 10.13 16.64 3.83
C ALA A 173 9.86 18.05 3.27
N HIS A 174 10.60 18.48 2.24
CA HIS A 174 10.32 19.74 1.55
C HIS A 174 8.97 19.68 0.82
N ILE A 175 8.71 18.62 0.07
CA ILE A 175 7.42 18.40 -0.62
C ILE A 175 6.27 18.40 0.40
N TRP A 176 6.42 17.70 1.52
CA TRP A 176 5.41 17.67 2.58
C TRP A 176 5.12 19.06 3.17
N ARG A 177 6.15 19.86 3.43
CA ARG A 177 5.97 21.25 3.90
C ARG A 177 5.25 22.10 2.87
N GLU A 178 5.58 21.97 1.59
CA GLU A 178 4.87 22.67 0.54
C GLU A 178 3.41 22.26 0.47
N ILE A 179 3.09 20.97 0.51
CA ILE A 179 1.72 20.46 0.48
C ILE A 179 0.92 20.99 1.67
N THR A 180 1.48 20.94 2.87
CA THR A 180 0.80 21.35 4.11
C THR A 180 0.65 22.86 4.27
N THR A 181 1.47 23.66 3.59
CA THR A 181 1.40 25.14 3.59
C THR A 181 0.72 25.70 2.35
N SER A 182 0.49 24.90 1.31
CA SER A 182 -0.15 25.32 0.07
C SER A 182 -1.62 25.64 0.27
N SER A 183 -2.12 26.58 -0.54
CA SER A 183 -3.55 26.84 -0.67
C SER A 183 -4.27 25.60 -1.21
N ARG A 184 -5.55 25.42 -0.86
CA ARG A 184 -6.43 24.30 -1.27
C ARG A 184 -6.49 24.04 -2.78
N ALA A 185 -6.02 24.97 -3.60
CA ALA A 185 -5.93 24.84 -5.05
C ALA A 185 -4.84 23.87 -5.55
N LYS A 186 -3.94 23.39 -4.68
CA LYS A 186 -2.86 22.46 -5.05
C LYS A 186 -3.06 21.14 -4.31
N VAL A 187 -3.63 20.17 -5.00
CA VAL A 187 -3.88 18.83 -4.49
C VAL A 187 -2.82 17.89 -5.09
N PRO A 188 -2.15 17.07 -4.28
CA PRO A 188 -1.33 15.98 -4.79
C PRO A 188 -2.14 15.02 -5.68
N PRO A 189 -1.53 14.40 -6.70
CA PRO A 189 -2.21 13.43 -7.55
C PRO A 189 -2.82 12.28 -6.74
N ALA A 190 -3.97 11.77 -7.18
CA ALA A 190 -4.62 10.64 -6.54
C ALA A 190 -3.70 9.41 -6.50
N GLY A 191 -3.63 8.77 -5.33
CA GLY A 191 -2.79 7.60 -5.10
C GLY A 191 -1.30 7.89 -4.98
N ALA A 192 -0.86 9.15 -5.09
CA ALA A 192 0.53 9.52 -4.87
C ALA A 192 1.01 9.13 -3.48
N VAL A 193 2.26 8.69 -3.36
CA VAL A 193 2.87 8.22 -2.13
C VAL A 193 4.09 9.07 -1.80
N LEU A 194 4.25 9.37 -0.51
CA LEU A 194 5.38 10.14 0.03
C LEU A 194 5.91 9.46 1.28
N ALA A 195 7.20 9.14 1.31
CA ALA A 195 7.86 8.66 2.52
C ALA A 195 8.32 9.82 3.40
N LEU A 196 8.06 9.74 4.70
CA LEU A 196 8.45 10.74 5.67
C LEU A 196 9.16 10.09 6.85
N ASP A 197 10.28 10.69 7.27
CA ASP A 197 10.95 10.32 8.50
C ASP A 197 10.52 11.26 9.62
N LEU A 198 10.06 10.65 10.72
CA LEU A 198 9.58 11.31 11.91
C LEU A 198 10.60 11.21 13.03
N ASN A 199 10.69 12.27 13.83
CA ASN A 199 11.47 12.29 15.06
C ASN A 199 10.70 11.51 16.15
N ALA A 200 11.22 10.35 16.55
CA ALA A 200 10.56 9.47 17.51
C ALA A 200 10.48 10.09 18.92
N GLU A 201 11.45 10.92 19.32
CA GLU A 201 11.47 11.58 20.63
C GLU A 201 10.36 12.64 20.72
N LEU A 202 10.21 13.46 19.68
CA LEU A 202 9.13 14.45 19.60
C LEU A 202 7.75 13.79 19.50
N LEU A 203 7.68 12.62 18.86
CA LEU A 203 6.44 11.85 18.84
C LEU A 203 6.04 11.42 20.27
N ASN A 204 7.01 11.12 21.14
CA ASN A 204 6.78 10.73 22.53
C ASN A 204 6.38 11.89 23.44
N SER A 205 6.86 13.11 23.17
CA SER A 205 6.62 14.26 24.04
C SER A 205 5.22 14.87 23.91
N CYS A 206 4.41 14.44 22.93
CA CYS A 206 3.09 15.00 22.61
C CYS A 206 3.05 16.54 22.44
N VAL A 207 4.20 17.20 22.29
CA VAL A 207 4.28 18.64 22.06
C VAL A 207 3.92 18.93 20.62
N THR A 208 2.79 19.60 20.41
CA THR A 208 2.44 20.17 19.12
C THR A 208 3.24 21.47 18.96
N ARG A 209 4.27 21.45 18.10
CA ARG A 209 4.87 22.72 17.67
C ARG A 209 3.84 23.41 16.78
N GLY A 210 3.49 24.65 17.11
CA GLY A 210 2.77 25.52 16.18
C GLY A 210 3.54 25.54 14.86
N ALA A 211 2.82 25.43 13.74
CA ALA A 211 3.41 25.38 12.39
C ALA A 211 4.40 26.53 12.21
N GLY A 212 5.69 26.22 12.26
CA GLY A 212 6.76 27.20 12.15
C GLY A 212 6.95 27.59 10.68
N GLY A 213 6.76 28.89 10.40
CA GLY A 213 7.26 29.59 9.23
C GLY A 213 6.66 29.18 7.89
N ALA A 214 5.86 30.07 7.29
CA ALA A 214 5.52 29.97 5.87
C ALA A 214 6.80 30.07 5.03
N VAL A 215 7.26 28.95 4.47
CA VAL A 215 8.32 28.96 3.46
C VAL A 215 7.68 29.43 2.16
N LYS A 216 8.03 30.64 1.71
CA LYS A 216 7.66 31.14 0.39
C LYS A 216 8.49 30.42 -0.68
N SER A 217 8.09 29.20 -1.03
CA SER A 217 8.60 28.51 -2.24
C SER A 217 7.74 28.95 -3.42
N SER A 218 8.36 29.52 -4.46
CA SER A 218 7.70 29.95 -5.70
C SER A 218 7.58 28.83 -6.74
N SER A 219 8.26 27.69 -6.53
CA SER A 219 8.25 26.54 -7.43
C SER A 219 7.66 25.33 -6.75
N HIS A 220 6.58 24.77 -7.29
CA HIS A 220 6.00 23.49 -6.84
C HIS A 220 6.21 22.43 -7.92
N PRO A 221 7.42 21.85 -8.03
CA PRO A 221 7.76 20.93 -9.12
C PRO A 221 6.86 19.70 -9.14
N TRP A 222 6.35 19.27 -7.99
CA TRP A 222 5.45 18.12 -7.85
C TRP A 222 4.05 18.33 -8.43
N VAL A 223 3.62 19.57 -8.69
CA VAL A 223 2.30 19.88 -9.29
C VAL A 223 2.27 19.52 -10.78
N GLY A 224 3.41 19.57 -11.47
CA GLY A 224 3.53 19.18 -12.88
C GLY A 224 3.92 17.71 -13.07
N LYS A 225 4.80 17.18 -12.21
CA LYS A 225 5.22 15.78 -12.23
C LYS A 225 5.51 15.31 -10.81
N TRP A 226 4.78 14.30 -10.33
CA TRP A 226 5.06 13.70 -9.03
C TRP A 226 6.44 13.04 -9.04
N PRO A 227 7.25 13.16 -7.96
CA PRO A 227 8.57 12.56 -7.93
C PRO A 227 8.47 11.04 -7.94
N GLU A 228 9.17 10.43 -8.89
CA GLU A 228 9.25 8.97 -9.09
C GLU A 228 9.89 8.25 -7.90
N HIS A 229 10.76 8.94 -7.15
CA HIS A 229 11.50 8.41 -6.01
C HIS A 229 11.00 8.97 -4.66
N ALA A 230 9.77 9.50 -4.61
CA ALA A 230 9.19 10.11 -3.40
C ALA A 230 9.08 9.16 -2.19
N SER A 231 9.01 7.86 -2.47
CA SER A 231 9.00 6.77 -1.49
C SER A 231 10.34 6.04 -1.38
N ALA A 232 11.30 6.32 -2.28
CA ALA A 232 12.61 5.69 -2.27
C ALA A 232 13.39 6.15 -1.03
N GLY A 233 14.00 5.21 -0.31
CA GLY A 233 14.70 5.48 0.95
C GLY A 233 13.83 5.37 2.21
N SER A 234 12.54 5.02 2.10
CA SER A 234 11.75 4.68 3.29
C SER A 234 12.27 3.39 3.92
N SER A 235 12.80 3.49 5.15
CA SER A 235 13.18 2.33 5.95
C SER A 235 11.99 1.53 6.47
N LEU A 236 10.75 1.95 6.18
CA LEU A 236 9.53 1.28 6.64
C LEU A 236 9.43 -0.14 6.07
N TRP A 237 9.87 -0.35 4.83
CA TRP A 237 9.82 -1.65 4.17
C TRP A 237 10.72 -2.66 4.86
N GLU A 238 11.95 -2.27 5.20
CA GLU A 238 12.90 -3.09 5.95
C GLU A 238 12.42 -3.27 7.39
N ALA A 239 11.95 -2.19 8.02
CA ALA A 239 11.49 -2.22 9.40
C ALA A 239 10.33 -3.20 9.58
N LEU A 240 9.36 -3.23 8.66
CA LEU A 240 8.23 -4.14 8.74
C LEU A 240 8.56 -5.57 8.26
N ARG A 241 9.53 -5.73 7.34
CA ARG A 241 10.07 -7.06 6.98
C ARG A 241 10.87 -7.70 8.12
N GLY A 242 11.59 -6.89 8.88
CA GLY A 242 12.53 -7.29 9.93
C GLY A 242 12.00 -7.14 11.36
N LEU A 243 10.69 -7.20 11.60
CA LEU A 243 10.10 -7.14 12.95
C LEU A 243 10.43 -8.39 13.79
N THR A 244 11.70 -8.54 14.15
CA THR A 244 12.16 -9.09 15.42
C THR A 244 11.90 -8.03 16.50
N THR A 245 10.80 -8.15 17.24
CA THR A 245 10.54 -7.71 18.66
C THR A 245 11.11 -6.40 19.27
N SER A 246 11.84 -5.57 18.55
CA SER A 246 12.36 -4.27 18.98
C SER A 246 11.94 -3.25 17.94
N GLY A 247 11.23 -2.21 18.39
CA GLY A 247 10.50 -1.29 17.52
C GLY A 247 11.35 -0.70 16.39
N ALA A 248 10.67 -0.35 15.30
CA ALA A 248 11.15 0.29 14.06
C ALA A 248 11.84 1.66 14.23
N THR A 249 12.66 1.83 15.27
CA THR A 249 13.45 3.01 15.57
C THR A 249 14.92 2.70 15.31
N VAL A 250 15.32 2.81 14.04
CA VAL A 250 16.76 2.88 13.71
C VAL A 250 17.19 4.31 14.01
N SER A 251 18.01 4.52 15.04
CA SER A 251 18.61 5.83 15.36
C SER A 251 17.60 6.95 15.70
N GLY A 252 16.55 6.66 16.48
CA GLY A 252 15.56 7.68 16.93
C GLY A 252 14.66 8.25 15.82
N ARG A 253 14.73 7.69 14.61
CA ARG A 253 13.88 8.03 13.47
C ARG A 253 12.83 6.96 13.23
N LEU A 254 11.66 7.38 12.78
CA LEU A 254 10.53 6.51 12.46
C LEU A 254 10.04 6.86 11.06
N SER A 255 10.18 5.93 10.10
CA SER A 255 9.66 6.15 8.75
C SER A 255 8.16 5.83 8.67
N VAL A 256 7.42 6.64 7.92
CA VAL A 256 5.99 6.45 7.62
C VAL A 256 5.74 6.72 6.14
N LEU A 257 4.69 6.12 5.58
CA LEU A 257 4.22 6.44 4.22
C LEU A 257 2.92 7.23 4.30
N VAL A 258 2.83 8.30 3.55
CA VAL A 258 1.60 9.08 3.35
C VAL A 258 1.11 8.84 1.94
N ILE A 259 -0.14 8.43 1.82
CA ILE A 259 -0.80 8.12 0.55
C ILE A 259 -1.95 9.10 0.35
N PHE A 260 -1.92 9.86 -0.74
CA PHE A 260 -2.96 10.83 -1.03
C PHE A 260 -4.18 10.16 -1.67
N ARG A 261 -5.38 10.50 -1.20
CA ARG A 261 -6.66 10.10 -1.81
C ARG A 261 -7.11 11.14 -2.82
N ASP A 262 -7.94 10.68 -3.74
CA ASP A 262 -8.54 11.51 -4.77
C ASP A 262 -9.33 12.69 -4.16
N SER A 263 -9.14 13.90 -4.71
CA SER A 263 -9.87 15.10 -4.28
C SER A 263 -11.32 15.11 -4.72
N ASP A 264 -11.65 14.38 -5.79
CA ASP A 264 -12.97 14.48 -6.44
C ASP A 264 -14.05 13.70 -5.67
N SER A 265 -13.63 12.90 -4.67
CA SER A 265 -14.50 12.09 -3.82
C SER A 265 -14.30 12.46 -2.34
N LEU A 266 -14.39 11.47 -1.45
CA LEU A 266 -14.10 11.61 -0.02
C LEU A 266 -12.58 11.78 0.20
N GLY A 267 -12.06 12.94 -0.20
CA GLY A 267 -10.63 13.23 -0.20
C GLY A 267 -9.97 13.17 1.18
N GLY A 268 -8.65 13.03 1.17
CA GLY A 268 -7.87 12.95 2.38
C GLY A 268 -6.55 12.22 2.19
N VAL A 269 -6.05 11.65 3.29
CA VAL A 269 -4.76 10.95 3.31
C VAL A 269 -4.85 9.66 4.11
N ASP A 270 -4.16 8.65 3.62
CA ASP A 270 -3.95 7.39 4.32
C ASP A 270 -2.51 7.35 4.82
N VAL A 271 -2.28 7.02 6.09
CA VAL A 271 -0.94 6.98 6.68
C VAL A 271 -0.62 5.54 7.07
N VAL A 272 0.45 4.99 6.49
CA VAL A 272 1.00 3.67 6.85
C VAL A 272 2.19 3.87 7.78
N LEU A 273 2.20 3.16 8.90
CA LEU A 273 3.21 3.33 9.95
C LEU A 273 3.40 2.05 10.76
N PRO A 274 4.50 1.92 11.52
CA PRO A 274 4.65 0.83 12.48
C PRO A 274 3.63 0.94 13.62
N ILE A 275 3.02 -0.16 14.02
CA ILE A 275 1.93 -0.19 15.01
C ILE A 275 2.31 0.47 16.36
N GLY A 276 3.58 0.39 16.75
CA GLY A 276 4.10 1.02 17.97
C GLY A 276 4.03 2.56 17.98
N ALA A 277 3.91 3.19 16.80
CA ALA A 277 3.73 4.63 16.65
C ALA A 277 2.26 5.04 16.54
N ALA A 278 1.35 4.09 16.27
CA ALA A 278 -0.03 4.35 15.92
C ALA A 278 -0.76 5.17 17.00
N LYS A 279 -0.72 4.70 18.25
CA LYS A 279 -1.38 5.39 19.36
C LYS A 279 -0.91 6.84 19.52
N LYS A 280 0.37 7.12 19.28
CA LYS A 280 0.95 8.47 19.45
C LYS A 280 0.51 9.42 18.35
N ILE A 281 0.55 8.96 17.10
CA ILE A 281 0.06 9.75 15.96
C ILE A 281 -1.46 9.98 16.09
N TRP A 282 -2.22 8.95 16.47
CA TRP A 282 -3.66 9.04 16.71
C TRP A 282 -4.01 10.11 17.76
N LEU A 283 -3.37 10.08 18.94
CA LEU A 283 -3.60 11.08 19.99
C LEU A 283 -3.25 12.49 19.52
N ARG A 284 -2.14 12.66 18.78
CA ARG A 284 -1.76 13.96 18.21
C ARG A 284 -2.84 14.49 17.24
N CYS A 285 -3.40 13.63 16.39
CA CYS A 285 -4.51 14.01 15.51
C CYS A 285 -5.76 14.45 16.30
N VAL A 286 -6.13 13.72 17.35
CA VAL A 286 -7.25 14.09 18.22
C VAL A 286 -7.03 15.45 18.89
N PHE A 287 -5.83 15.69 19.44
CA PHE A 287 -5.49 17.00 20.03
C PHE A 287 -5.41 18.12 18.99
N ALA A 288 -5.14 17.78 17.73
CA ALA A 288 -5.24 18.69 16.59
C ALA A 288 -6.67 18.79 16.01
N SER A 289 -7.69 18.44 16.79
CA SER A 289 -9.14 18.53 16.50
C SER A 289 -9.69 17.53 15.47
N ALA A 290 -8.95 16.48 15.13
CA ALA A 290 -9.51 15.38 14.36
C ALA A 290 -10.61 14.66 15.16
N ARG A 291 -11.73 14.36 14.51
CA ARG A 291 -12.79 13.52 15.08
C ARG A 291 -12.55 12.07 14.72
N ILE A 292 -12.92 11.18 15.63
CA ILE A 292 -12.83 9.75 15.44
C ILE A 292 -14.13 9.29 14.77
N LEU A 293 -14.00 8.40 13.78
CA LEU A 293 -15.12 7.79 13.07
C LEU A 293 -15.12 6.30 13.35
N GLY A 294 -16.30 5.75 13.65
CA GLY A 294 -16.51 4.30 13.71
C GLY A 294 -16.75 3.71 12.33
N VAL A 295 -16.90 2.38 12.28
CA VAL A 295 -17.23 1.66 11.03
C VAL A 295 -18.56 2.15 10.44
N SER A 296 -19.58 2.36 11.28
CA SER A 296 -20.88 2.86 10.82
C SER A 296 -20.80 4.29 10.26
N ASP A 297 -20.01 5.18 10.89
CA ASP A 297 -19.82 6.54 10.39
C ASP A 297 -19.05 6.53 9.06
N ARG A 298 -18.04 5.68 8.94
CA ARG A 298 -17.28 5.49 7.70
C ARG A 298 -18.19 4.99 6.57
N HIS A 299 -19.03 3.99 6.83
CA HIS A 299 -19.99 3.50 5.84
C HIS A 299 -20.99 4.60 5.44
N ALA A 300 -21.56 5.33 6.41
CA ALA A 300 -22.47 6.44 6.12
C ALA A 300 -21.81 7.52 5.23
N LEU A 301 -20.56 7.90 5.54
CA LEU A 301 -19.81 8.88 4.73
C LEU A 301 -19.53 8.38 3.31
N HIS A 302 -19.21 7.09 3.14
CA HIS A 302 -19.05 6.51 1.81
C HIS A 302 -20.36 6.56 1.03
N THR A 303 -21.46 6.14 1.65
CA THR A 303 -22.80 6.19 1.05
C THR A 303 -23.20 7.61 0.64
N GLU A 304 -22.98 8.60 1.51
CA GLU A 304 -23.24 10.01 1.21
C GLU A 304 -22.36 10.55 0.07
N ALA A 305 -21.14 10.05 -0.05
CA ALA A 305 -20.21 10.40 -1.12
C ALA A 305 -20.43 9.60 -2.43
N GLY A 306 -21.40 8.67 -2.47
CA GLY A 306 -21.61 7.78 -3.61
C GLY A 306 -20.49 6.77 -3.83
N LEU A 307 -19.69 6.50 -2.79
CA LEU A 307 -18.61 5.52 -2.79
C LEU A 307 -19.10 4.20 -2.21
N HIS A 308 -18.59 3.10 -2.75
CA HIS A 308 -18.92 1.76 -2.27
C HIS A 308 -18.01 1.41 -1.09
N ASP A 309 -18.57 0.87 -0.01
CA ASP A 309 -17.82 0.43 1.16
C ASP A 309 -17.87 -1.09 1.29
N PHE A 310 -16.70 -1.71 1.17
CA PHE A 310 -16.56 -3.14 1.39
C PHE A 310 -16.57 -3.45 2.90
N PRO A 311 -17.30 -4.47 3.37
CA PRO A 311 -18.04 -5.49 2.61
C PRO A 311 -19.53 -5.18 2.33
N PHE A 312 -20.06 -4.09 2.86
CA PHE A 312 -21.49 -3.79 2.89
C PHE A 312 -22.13 -3.68 1.51
N ASP A 313 -21.43 -3.07 0.54
CA ASP A 313 -21.97 -2.78 -0.80
C ASP A 313 -21.56 -3.82 -1.87
N PHE A 314 -21.13 -5.01 -1.46
CA PHE A 314 -20.59 -6.05 -2.35
C PHE A 314 -21.32 -7.40 -2.20
N PRO A 315 -22.64 -7.47 -2.53
CA PRO A 315 -23.49 -8.63 -2.28
C PRO A 315 -23.08 -9.89 -3.06
N GLU A 316 -22.32 -9.75 -4.15
CA GLU A 316 -21.81 -10.85 -4.95
C GLU A 316 -20.60 -11.56 -4.32
N THR A 317 -20.03 -10.99 -3.27
CA THR A 317 -18.85 -11.52 -2.58
C THR A 317 -19.26 -12.38 -1.38
N LEU A 318 -18.42 -13.34 -1.01
CA LEU A 318 -18.66 -14.16 0.19
C LEU A 318 -18.73 -13.30 1.47
N ALA A 319 -17.91 -12.24 1.52
CA ALA A 319 -17.93 -11.29 2.62
C ALA A 319 -19.24 -10.50 2.70
N GLY A 320 -19.76 -10.04 1.55
CA GLY A 320 -21.03 -9.32 1.50
C GLY A 320 -22.21 -10.21 1.90
N ASP A 321 -22.25 -11.44 1.40
CA ASP A 321 -23.28 -12.42 1.78
C ASP A 321 -23.25 -12.75 3.28
N ALA A 322 -22.06 -12.88 3.87
CA ALA A 322 -21.90 -13.12 5.30
C ALA A 322 -22.44 -11.95 6.14
N VAL A 323 -22.19 -10.70 5.71
CA VAL A 323 -22.74 -9.51 6.39
C VAL A 323 -24.26 -9.45 6.23
N ALA A 324 -24.78 -9.61 5.03
CA ALA A 324 -26.21 -9.59 4.75
C ALA A 324 -26.97 -10.66 5.55
N SER A 325 -26.42 -11.87 5.64
CA SER A 325 -26.97 -12.98 6.44
C SER A 325 -26.97 -12.69 7.95
N SER A 326 -25.90 -12.05 8.45
CA SER A 326 -25.82 -11.61 9.85
C SER A 326 -26.87 -10.54 10.17
N GLU A 327 -26.98 -9.52 9.30
CA GLU A 327 -27.95 -8.44 9.45
C GLU A 327 -29.40 -8.91 9.33
N ALA A 328 -29.67 -9.86 8.43
CA ALA A 328 -30.99 -10.50 8.29
C ALA A 328 -31.39 -11.22 9.58
N SER A 329 -30.46 -11.96 10.18
CA SER A 329 -30.69 -12.68 11.44
C SER A 329 -31.00 -11.72 12.59
N LEU A 330 -30.23 -10.63 12.72
CA LEU A 330 -30.47 -9.58 13.72
C LEU A 330 -31.81 -8.86 13.50
N SER A 331 -32.18 -8.65 12.24
CA SER A 331 -33.44 -8.00 11.87
C SER A 331 -34.65 -8.88 12.21
N ILE A 332 -34.57 -10.18 11.96
CA ILE A 332 -35.60 -11.16 12.36
C ILE A 332 -35.76 -11.19 13.88
N GLU A 333 -34.65 -11.23 14.62
CA GLU A 333 -34.69 -11.22 16.08
C GLU A 333 -35.33 -9.93 16.63
N LYS A 334 -34.97 -8.78 16.05
CA LYS A 334 -35.55 -7.48 16.41
C LYS A 334 -37.04 -7.40 16.07
N TYR A 335 -37.45 -7.98 14.95
CA TYR A 335 -38.85 -8.05 14.53
C TYR A 335 -39.66 -8.94 15.48
N ALA A 336 -39.16 -10.13 15.82
CA ALA A 336 -39.81 -11.07 16.73
C ALA A 336 -40.04 -10.50 18.15
N LYS A 337 -39.21 -9.54 18.59
CA LYS A 337 -39.37 -8.83 19.86
C LYS A 337 -40.48 -7.77 19.86
N ARG A 338 -41.01 -7.37 18.69
CA ARG A 338 -42.05 -6.34 18.58
C ARG A 338 -43.43 -6.98 18.76
N PRO A 339 -44.27 -6.49 19.69
CA PRO A 339 -45.62 -7.02 19.84
C PRO A 339 -46.47 -6.74 18.58
N PRO A 340 -47.45 -7.60 18.27
CA PRO A 340 -48.46 -7.29 17.25
C PRO A 340 -49.26 -6.04 17.67
N ALA A 341 -49.68 -5.24 16.68
CA ALA A 341 -50.40 -3.99 16.86
C ALA A 341 -51.82 -4.18 17.42
#